data_AF-A0A314KVT3-F1
#
_entry.id   AF-A0A314KVT3-F1
#
_cell.length_a   1.000
_cell.length_b   1.000
_cell.length_c   1.000
_cell.angle_alpha   90.00
_cell.angle_beta   90.00
_cell.angle_gamma   90.00
#
_symmetry.space_group_name_H-M   'P 1'
#
loop_
_entity.id
_entity.type
_entity.pdbx_description
1 polymer ?
#
loop_
_entity_poly.entity_id
_entity_poly.type
_entity_poly.pdbx_seq_one_letter_code
_entity_poly.pdbx_strand_id
1 'polypeptide(L)'
;MEILSFYNGLRLALNNNLVPHIVETDSQVMIQLLPSNNLAFSHMLMDWRQLMEKLGRPQVCHIFREANAAANKLACYGKGRDPAMRNNILIYV
;
A
#
# COMPACT_ATOMS: atom_id res chain seq x y z
N MET A 1 5.93 -1.92 8.27
CA MET A 1 6.45 -2.82 7.22
C MET A 1 5.90 -2.33 5.88
N GLU A 2 6.76 -1.85 4.99
CA GLU A 2 6.40 -1.16 3.72
C GLU A 2 5.56 -2.03 2.78
N ILE A 3 5.93 -3.30 2.70
CA ILE A 3 5.25 -4.35 1.94
C ILE A 3 3.77 -4.47 2.35
N LEU A 4 3.49 -4.56 3.65
CA LEU A 4 2.13 -4.69 4.16
C LEU A 4 1.31 -3.41 3.95
N SER A 5 1.93 -2.24 4.09
CA SER A 5 1.25 -0.96 3.84
C SER A 5 0.83 -0.81 2.37
N PHE A 6 1.65 -1.27 1.42
CA PHE A 6 1.27 -1.23 0.01
C PHE A 6 0.09 -2.15 -0.30
N TYR A 7 0.14 -3.40 0.16
CA TYR A 7 -0.97 -4.34 0.02
C TYR A 7 -2.28 -3.78 0.60
N ASN A 8 -2.21 -3.23 1.80
CA ASN A 8 -3.38 -2.64 2.47
C ASN A 8 -3.89 -1.40 1.73
N GLY A 9 -2.99 -0.57 1.18
CA GLY A 9 -3.36 0.58 0.34
C GLY A 9 -4.12 0.15 -0.92
N LEU A 10 -3.62 -0.85 -1.65
CA LEU A 10 -4.30 -1.39 -2.83
C LEU A 10 -5.66 -1.99 -2.50
N ARG A 11 -5.76 -2.76 -1.41
CA ARG A 11 -7.05 -3.30 -0.94
C ARG A 11 -8.02 -2.20 -0.54
N LEU A 12 -7.54 -1.16 0.14
CA LEU A 12 -8.37 -0.03 0.53
C LEU A 12 -8.90 0.70 -0.71
N ALA A 13 -8.07 0.93 -1.72
CA ALA A 13 -8.49 1.51 -2.99
C ALA A 13 -9.57 0.65 -3.66
N LEU A 14 -9.35 -0.66 -3.75
CA LEU A 14 -10.30 -1.58 -4.38
C LEU A 14 -11.64 -1.62 -3.63
N ASN A 15 -11.60 -1.71 -2.30
CA ASN A 15 -12.81 -1.76 -1.47
C ASN A 15 -13.65 -0.47 -1.54
N ASN A 16 -13.03 0.66 -1.85
CA ASN A 16 -13.70 1.94 -2.02
C ASN A 16 -13.99 2.28 -3.50
N ASN A 17 -13.82 1.31 -4.41
CA ASN A 17 -13.99 1.48 -5.85
C ASN A 17 -13.15 2.62 -6.45
N LEU A 18 -11.98 2.88 -5.87
CA LEU A 18 -11.02 3.83 -6.42
C LEU A 18 -10.27 3.18 -7.57
N VAL A 19 -10.09 3.91 -8.66
CA VAL A 19 -9.29 3.51 -9.82
C VAL A 19 -8.10 4.45 -9.93
N PRO A 20 -7.05 4.24 -9.12
CA PRO A 20 -5.88 5.11 -9.14
C PRO A 20 -5.19 5.04 -10.50
N HIS A 21 -4.70 6.17 -10.99
CA HIS A 21 -3.81 6.20 -12.16
C HIS A 21 -2.35 6.00 -11.74
N ILE A 22 -2.00 6.48 -10.54
CA ILE A 22 -0.64 6.45 -9.98
C ILE A 22 -0.73 5.95 -8.53
N VAL A 23 0.24 5.14 -8.12
CA VAL A 23 0.51 4.75 -6.74
C VAL A 23 1.92 5.19 -6.39
N GLU A 24 2.05 6.05 -5.39
CA GLU A 24 3.32 6.61 -4.96
C GLU A 24 3.88 5.86 -3.75
N THR A 25 5.19 5.66 -3.71
CA THR A 25 5.91 5.01 -2.60
C THR A 25 7.30 5.61 -2.42
N ASP A 26 7.78 5.74 -1.18
CA ASP A 26 9.17 6.13 -0.88
C ASP A 26 10.11 4.92 -0.78
N SER A 27 9.64 3.72 -1.14
CA SER A 27 10.42 2.49 -1.14
C SER A 27 10.86 2.11 -2.54
N GLN A 28 12.11 2.42 -2.87
CA GLN A 28 12.73 2.00 -4.13
C GLN A 28 12.85 0.47 -4.25
N VAL A 29 13.01 -0.22 -3.11
CA VAL A 29 13.04 -1.69 -3.05
C VAL A 29 11.71 -2.27 -3.54
N MET A 30 10.57 -1.68 -3.16
CA MET A 30 9.26 -2.13 -3.63
C MET A 30 9.10 -2.03 -5.14
N ILE A 31 9.55 -0.91 -5.73
CA ILE A 31 9.46 -0.67 -7.17
C ILE A 31 10.29 -1.69 -7.93
N GLN A 32 11.46 -2.05 -7.41
CA GLN A 32 12.32 -3.09 -8.00
C GLN A 32 11.77 -4.50 -7.78
N LEU A 33 11.08 -4.73 -6.66
CA LEU A 33 10.54 -6.05 -6.31
C LEU A 33 9.29 -6.39 -7.14
N LEU A 34 8.45 -5.39 -7.46
CA LEU A 34 7.20 -5.59 -8.19
C LEU A 34 7.35 -6.33 -9.54
N PRO A 35 8.29 -5.96 -10.44
CA PRO A 35 8.56 -6.71 -11.67
C PRO A 35 9.42 -7.95 -11.46
N SER A 36 10.08 -8.09 -10.31
CA SER A 36 10.97 -9.22 -10.04
C SER A 36 10.20 -10.53 -9.94
N ASN A 37 10.86 -11.65 -10.26
CA ASN A 37 10.33 -12.99 -10.01
C ASN A 37 10.96 -13.59 -8.75
N ASN A 38 11.03 -12.80 -7.68
CA ASN A 38 11.64 -13.22 -6.43
C ASN A 38 10.81 -14.34 -5.78
N LEU A 39 11.36 -15.55 -5.78
CA LEU A 39 10.69 -16.76 -5.29
C LEU A 39 10.30 -16.66 -3.81
N ALA A 40 11.10 -15.97 -2.99
CA ALA A 40 10.85 -15.80 -1.55
C ALA A 40 9.58 -14.97 -1.27
N PHE A 41 9.18 -14.10 -2.20
CA PHE A 41 7.99 -13.25 -2.08
C PHE A 41 6.93 -13.55 -3.14
N SER A 42 7.04 -14.70 -3.81
CA SER A 42 6.22 -15.04 -4.99
C SER A 42 4.71 -14.96 -4.76
N HIS A 43 4.20 -15.55 -3.68
CA HIS A 43 2.78 -15.51 -3.33
C HIS A 43 2.28 -14.05 -3.18
N MET A 44 3.04 -13.26 -2.43
CA MET A 44 2.68 -11.88 -2.14
C MET A 44 2.75 -10.99 -3.38
N LEU A 45 3.77 -11.19 -4.23
CA LEU A 45 3.88 -10.48 -5.50
C LEU A 45 2.74 -10.84 -6.46
N MET A 46 2.30 -12.09 -6.46
CA MET A 46 1.15 -12.51 -7.25
C MET A 46 -0.14 -11.81 -6.78
N ASP A 47 -0.37 -11.74 -5.47
CA ASP A 47 -1.51 -11.02 -4.90
C ASP A 47 -1.49 -9.53 -5.26
N TRP A 48 -0.31 -8.90 -5.21
CA TRP A 48 -0.14 -7.49 -5.56
C TRP A 48 -0.45 -7.23 -7.02
N ARG A 49 0.12 -8.05 -7.91
CA ARG A 49 -0.13 -7.94 -9.35
C ARG A 49 -1.62 -8.12 -9.64
N GLN A 50 -2.28 -9.09 -9.01
CA GLN A 50 -3.72 -9.28 -9.18
C GLN A 50 -4.53 -8.07 -8.71
N LEU A 51 -4.16 -7.45 -7.59
CA LEU A 51 -4.82 -6.21 -7.12
C LEU A 51 -4.58 -5.04 -8.07
N MET A 52 -3.35 -4.88 -8.57
CA MET A 52 -3.00 -3.86 -9.56
C MET A 52 -3.79 -4.03 -10.85
N GLU A 53 -3.97 -5.26 -11.33
CA GLU A 53 -4.81 -5.57 -12.50
C GLU A 53 -6.27 -5.14 -12.26
N LYS A 54 -6.83 -5.47 -11.09
CA LYS A 54 -8.20 -5.06 -10.72
C LYS A 54 -8.36 -3.54 -10.62
N LEU A 55 -7.29 -2.82 -10.32
CA LEU A 55 -7.26 -1.36 -10.21
C LEU A 55 -6.92 -0.66 -11.54
N GLY A 56 -6.85 -1.39 -12.66
CA GLY A 56 -6.59 -0.81 -13.97
C GLY A 56 -5.10 -0.57 -14.26
N ARG A 57 -4.20 -1.32 -13.61
CA ARG A 57 -2.74 -1.26 -13.76
C ARG A 57 -2.16 0.13 -13.50
N PRO A 58 -2.34 0.69 -12.29
CA PRO A 58 -1.76 1.98 -11.97
C PRO A 58 -0.24 1.98 -12.11
N GLN A 59 0.33 3.13 -12.48
CA GLN A 59 1.78 3.30 -12.48
C GLN A 59 2.29 3.38 -11.03
N VAL A 60 3.34 2.63 -10.69
CA VAL A 60 4.00 2.74 -9.38
C VAL A 60 5.20 3.67 -9.50
N CYS A 61 5.22 4.76 -8.74
CA CYS A 61 6.25 5.79 -8.81
C CYS A 61 6.99 5.95 -7.48
N HIS A 62 8.29 6.22 -7.58
CA HIS A 62 9.09 6.59 -6.41
C HIS A 62 8.88 8.07 -6.08
N ILE A 63 8.65 8.38 -4.81
CA ILE A 63 8.67 9.75 -4.28
C ILE A 63 9.65 9.86 -3.11
N PHE A 64 10.11 11.07 -2.81
CA PHE A 64 10.93 11.29 -1.63
C PHE A 64 10.11 11.09 -0.35
N ARG A 65 10.77 10.63 0.73
CA ARG A 65 10.12 10.35 2.01
C ARG A 65 9.41 11.57 2.59
N GLU A 66 9.94 12.76 2.36
CA GLU A 66 9.37 14.04 2.75
C GLU A 66 8.01 14.28 2.09
N ALA A 67 7.86 13.89 0.82
CA ALA A 67 6.58 13.91 0.10
C ALA A 67 5.64 12.80 0.58
N ASN A 68 6.17 11.66 1.06
CA ASN A 68 5.38 10.57 1.64
C ASN A 68 5.07 10.75 3.14
N ALA A 69 5.24 11.95 3.71
CA ALA A 69 5.10 12.18 5.15
C ALA A 69 3.70 11.83 5.69
N ALA A 70 2.65 11.99 4.89
CA ALA A 70 1.28 11.64 5.29
C ALA A 70 1.12 10.14 5.55
N ALA A 71 1.56 9.29 4.62
CA ALA A 71 1.49 7.84 4.77
C ALA A 71 2.37 7.36 5.93
N ASN A 72 3.56 7.96 6.10
CA ASN A 72 4.43 7.66 7.24
C ASN A 72 3.76 8.01 8.58
N LYS A 73 3.13 9.18 8.71
CA LYS A 73 2.37 9.56 9.92
C LYS A 73 1.23 8.58 10.21
N LEU A 74 0.48 8.15 9.19
CA LEU A 74 -0.59 7.16 9.34
C LEU A 74 -0.05 5.80 9.80
N ALA A 75 1.08 5.35 9.24
CA ALA A 75 1.73 4.11 9.65
C ALA A 75 2.25 4.19 11.10
N CYS A 76 2.87 5.31 11.49
CA CYS A 76 3.31 5.57 12.86
C CYS A 76 2.13 5.58 13.85
N TYR A 77 1.03 6.22 13.47
CA TYR A 77 -0.19 6.27 14.28
C TYR A 77 -0.78 4.86 14.50
N GLY A 78 -0.78 4.02 13.47
CA GLY A 78 -1.20 2.62 13.59
C GLY A 78 -0.28 1.77 14.48
N LYS A 79 1.03 2.05 14.47
CA LYS A 79 2.03 1.32 15.28
C LYS A 79 1.84 1.50 16.79
N GLY A 80 1.23 2.61 17.22
CA GLY A 80 0.99 2.92 18.64
C GLY A 80 -0.34 2.41 19.19
N ARG A 81 -1.16 1.69 18.41
CA ARG A 81 -2.51 1.25 18.83
C ARG A 81 -2.61 -0.25 18.97
N ASP A 82 -3.12 -0.68 20.11
CA ASP A 82 -3.50 -2.05 20.40
C ASP A 82 -4.60 -2.51 19.40
N PRO A 83 -4.47 -3.69 18.77
CA PRO A 83 -5.49 -4.23 17.86
C PRO A 83 -6.89 -4.38 18.48
N ALA A 84 -7.05 -4.33 19.81
CA ALA A 84 -8.34 -4.34 20.50
C ALA A 84 -9.18 -3.05 20.30
N MET A 85 -8.61 -1.96 19.79
CA MET A 85 -9.31 -0.66 19.67
C MET A 85 -10.06 -0.45 18.34
N ARG A 86 -10.32 -1.51 17.57
CA ARG A 86 -10.90 -1.47 16.20
C ARG A 86 -12.34 -0.94 16.11
N ASN A 87 -13.07 -0.77 17.21
CA ASN A 87 -14.50 -0.46 17.16
C ASN A 87 -14.86 1.03 17.16
N ASN A 88 -13.90 1.96 17.32
CA ASN A 88 -14.22 3.38 17.55
C ASN A 88 -13.55 4.35 16.56
N ILE A 89 -13.46 4.00 15.27
CA ILE A 89 -13.05 4.99 14.25
C ILE A 89 -14.25 5.26 13.34
N LEU A 90 -15.13 6.16 13.79
CA LEU A 90 -16.00 6.93 12.90
C LEU A 90 -15.08 7.81 12.04
N ILE A 91 -14.98 7.51 10.74
CA ILE A 91 -14.47 8.47 9.77
C ILE A 91 -15.65 9.36 9.42
N TYR A 92 -15.65 10.60 9.94
CA TYR A 92 -16.50 11.66 9.38
C TYR A 92 -15.89 12.05 8.03
N VAL A 93 -16.68 11.86 6.97
CA VAL A 93 -16.47 12.45 5.64
C VAL A 93 -17.22 13.76 5.60
#